data_AF-A0A1J3IF93-F1
#
_entry.id   AF-A0A1J3IF93-F1
#
_cell.length_a   1.000
_cell.length_b   1.000
_cell.length_c   1.000
_cell.angle_alpha   90.00
_cell.angle_beta   90.00
_cell.angle_gamma   90.00
#
_symmetry.space_group_name_H-M   'P 1'
#
loop_
_entity.id
_entity.type
_entity.pdbx_description
1 polymer ?
#
loop_
_entity_poly.entity_id
_entity_poly.type
_entity_poly.pdbx_seq_one_letter_code
_entity_poly.pdbx_strand_id
1 'polypeptide(L)'
;QQCLEHPWMNDFSYHEGLKKWVEIGNSGMFRPEMLLPMGFPEDVRVIAWGLSLERPTMILYGIDNIRDLSGHKVELHLIKRNPICRIGI
;
A
#
# COMPACT_ATOMS: atom_id res chain seq x y z
N GLN A 1 9.85 5.02 5.23
CA GLN A 1 10.25 6.43 5.45
C GLN A 1 11.71 6.58 5.90
N GLN A 2 12.18 5.92 6.96
CA GLN A 2 13.52 6.20 7.50
C GLN A 2 14.70 5.81 6.58
N CYS A 3 14.50 5.02 5.53
CA CYS A 3 15.54 4.62 4.55
C CYS A 3 15.51 5.42 3.22
N LEU A 4 14.59 6.38 3.08
CA LEU A 4 14.39 7.12 1.83
C LEU A 4 14.92 8.57 1.98
N GLU A 5 15.51 9.09 0.91
CA GLU A 5 16.03 10.44 0.79
C GLU A 5 14.98 11.40 0.24
N HIS A 6 15.19 12.70 0.42
CA HIS A 6 14.44 13.70 -0.32
C HIS A 6 14.84 13.67 -1.81
N PRO A 7 13.89 13.67 -2.75
CA PRO A 7 12.45 13.81 -2.56
C PRO A 7 11.74 12.50 -2.20
N TRP A 8 10.90 12.55 -1.17
CA TRP A 8 9.86 11.56 -0.90
C TRP A 8 8.50 12.18 -1.21
N MET A 9 7.53 11.35 -1.61
CA MET A 9 6.20 11.78 -2.02
C MET A 9 5.16 10.86 -1.38
N ASN A 10 4.03 11.45 -0.96
CA ASN A 10 2.86 10.67 -0.57
C ASN A 10 1.87 10.65 -1.73
N ASP A 11 1.41 9.46 -2.08
CA ASP A 11 0.46 9.23 -3.15
C ASP A 11 -0.97 9.24 -2.57
N PHE A 12 -1.76 10.22 -3.01
CA PHE A 12 -3.15 10.39 -2.59
C PHE A 12 -4.11 10.12 -3.75
N SER A 13 -5.24 9.50 -3.45
CA SER A 13 -6.36 9.39 -4.37
C SER A 13 -7.63 9.91 -3.74
N TYR A 14 -8.46 10.55 -4.55
CA TYR A 14 -9.79 10.96 -4.12
C TYR A 14 -10.71 9.74 -4.07
N HIS A 15 -11.42 9.57 -2.95
CA HIS A 15 -12.41 8.51 -2.80
C HIS A 15 -13.82 9.11 -2.86
N GLU A 16 -14.58 8.80 -3.91
CA GLU A 16 -15.92 9.37 -4.14
C GLU A 16 -16.92 9.04 -3.02
N GLY A 17 -16.89 7.82 -2.48
CA GLY A 17 -17.82 7.40 -1.42
C GLY A 17 -17.59 8.10 -0.07
N LEU A 18 -16.35 8.49 0.23
CA LEU A 18 -15.99 9.18 1.47
C LEU A 18 -15.77 10.69 1.25
N LYS A 19 -15.88 11.16 0.00
CA LYS A 19 -15.66 12.52 -0.46
C LYS A 19 -14.37 13.17 0.08
N LYS A 20 -13.31 12.38 0.24
CA LYS A 20 -12.04 12.82 0.84
C LYS A 20 -10.83 12.28 0.08
N TRP A 21 -9.73 13.02 0.16
CA TRP A 21 -8.42 12.54 -0.27
C TRP A 21 -7.91 11.51 0.75
N VAL A 22 -7.63 10.31 0.27
CA VAL A 22 -7.10 9.22 1.07
C VAL A 22 -5.69 8.91 0.60
N GLU A 23 -4.76 8.79 1.55
CA GLU A 23 -3.40 8.33 1.27
C GLU A 23 -3.44 6.84 0.90
N ILE A 24 -3.03 6.55 -0.34
CA ILE A 24 -2.96 5.19 -0.88
C ILE A 24 -1.57 4.59 -0.66
N GLY A 25 -0.54 5.43 -0.66
CA GLY A 25 0.82 4.96 -0.44
C GLY A 25 1.83 6.07 -0.28
N ASN A 26 3.08 5.65 -0.16
CA ASN A 26 4.24 6.52 -0.07
C ASN A 26 5.31 6.01 -1.02
N SER A 27 6.03 6.93 -1.62
CA SER A 27 7.14 6.67 -2.52
C SER A 27 8.35 7.55 -2.17
N GLY A 28 9.52 7.09 -2.57
CA GLY A 28 10.76 7.85 -2.40
C GLY A 28 11.95 7.16 -3.02
N MET A 29 13.08 7.87 -3.01
CA MET A 29 14.36 7.36 -3.49
C MET A 29 15.16 6.81 -2.30
N PHE A 30 15.84 5.68 -2.47
CA PHE A 30 16.74 5.18 -1.43
C PHE A 30 17.98 6.05 -1.29
N ARG A 31 18.44 6.21 -0.05
CA ARG A 31 19.64 6.98 0.26
C ARG A 31 20.90 6.21 -0.14
N PRO A 32 21.92 6.84 -0.74
CA PRO A 32 23.16 6.17 -1.08
C PRO A 32 23.80 5.46 0.12
N GLU A 33 23.76 6.03 1.32
CA GLU A 33 24.31 5.39 2.53
C GLU A 33 23.64 4.07 2.92
N MET A 34 22.43 3.82 2.43
CA MET A 34 21.71 2.56 2.63
C MET A 34 21.99 1.55 1.51
N LEU A 35 22.25 2.03 0.28
CA LEU A 35 22.56 1.20 -0.88
C LEU A 35 24.01 0.71 -0.91
N LEU A 36 24.96 1.53 -0.44
CA LEU A 36 26.39 1.21 -0.46
C LEU A 36 26.75 -0.05 0.36
N PRO A 37 26.22 -0.25 1.59
CA PRO A 37 26.44 -1.50 2.34
C PRO A 37 25.81 -2.74 1.68
N MET A 38 24.86 -2.57 0.77
CA MET A 38 24.23 -3.66 0.02
C MET A 38 25.02 -4.05 -1.24
N GLY A 39 26.10 -3.33 -1.56
CA GLY A 39 27.00 -3.63 -2.69
C GLY A 39 26.58 -2.98 -4.01
N PHE A 40 25.69 -2.00 -4.00
CA PHE A 40 25.33 -1.26 -5.20
C PHE A 40 26.43 -0.22 -5.55
N PRO A 41 26.71 0.00 -6.85
CA PRO A 41 27.57 1.09 -7.32
C PRO A 41 27.04 2.49 -6.93
N GLU A 42 27.94 3.45 -6.73
CA GLU A 42 27.59 4.85 -6.34
C GLU A 42 26.74 5.59 -7.39
N ASP A 43 26.83 5.19 -8.66
CA ASP A 43 26.08 5.76 -9.77
C ASP A 43 24.67 5.16 -9.92
N VAL A 44 24.31 4.16 -9.12
CA VAL A 44 22.99 3.54 -9.12
C VAL A 44 22.05 4.26 -8.17
N ARG A 45 20.87 4.64 -8.68
CA ARG A 45 19.78 5.23 -7.89
C ARG A 45 18.57 4.30 -7.93
N VAL A 46 18.01 4.02 -6.76
CA VAL A 46 16.86 3.13 -6.61
C VAL A 46 15.66 3.93 -6.10
N ILE A 47 14.52 3.79 -6.78
CA ILE A 47 13.24 4.32 -6.32
C ILE A 47 12.38 3.17 -5.79
N ALA A 48 11.60 3.43 -4.75
CA ALA A 48 10.63 2.49 -4.23
C ALA A 48 9.33 3.18 -3.86
N TRP A 49 8.25 2.44 -4.00
CA TRP A 49 6.92 2.84 -3.55
C TRP A 49 6.28 1.68 -2.79
N GLY A 50 5.43 2.04 -1.83
CA GLY A 50 4.64 1.09 -1.06
C GLY A 50 3.22 1.60 -0.94
N LEU A 51 2.27 0.74 -1.31
CA LEU A 51 0.84 1.00 -1.18
C LEU A 51 0.29 0.20 0.01
N SER A 52 -0.64 0.77 0.76
CA SER A 52 -1.38 0.00 1.77
C SER A 52 -2.43 -0.86 1.08
N LEU A 53 -2.46 -2.16 1.38
CA LEU A 53 -3.45 -3.10 0.83
C LEU A 53 -4.76 -3.09 1.62
N GLU A 54 -4.70 -2.75 2.90
CA GLU A 54 -5.82 -2.84 3.82
C GLU A 54 -6.91 -1.82 3.46
N ARG A 55 -6.54 -0.56 3.22
CA ARG A 55 -7.52 0.51 2.94
C ARG A 55 -8.27 0.30 1.62
N PRO A 56 -7.62 0.00 0.48
CA PRO A 56 -8.32 -0.26 -0.77
C PRO A 56 -9.22 -1.50 -0.67
N THR A 57 -8.78 -2.53 0.04
CA THR A 57 -9.55 -3.78 0.18
C THR A 57 -10.78 -3.58 1.07
N MET A 58 -10.65 -2.83 2.17
CA MET A 58 -11.78 -2.44 3.02
C MET A 58 -12.81 -1.61 2.25
N ILE A 59 -12.36 -0.67 1.41
CA ILE A 59 -13.23 0.10 0.53
C ILE A 59 -13.93 -0.79 -0.50
N LEU A 60 -13.20 -1.67 -1.17
CA LEU A 60 -13.74 -2.56 -2.22
C LEU A 60 -14.84 -3.48 -1.70
N TYR A 61 -14.67 -4.00 -0.48
CA TYR A 61 -15.64 -4.92 0.14
C TYR A 61 -16.64 -4.23 1.08
N GLY A 62 -16.55 -2.92 1.26
CA GLY A 62 -17.42 -2.16 2.18
C GLY A 62 -17.27 -2.60 3.65
N ILE A 63 -16.07 -2.96 4.07
CA ILE A 63 -15.77 -3.45 5.41
C ILE A 63 -15.19 -2.30 6.24
N ASP A 64 -15.85 -1.93 7.33
CA ASP A 64 -15.40 -0.84 8.20
C ASP A 64 -14.29 -1.25 9.18
N ASN A 65 -14.14 -2.56 9.44
CA ASN A 65 -13.17 -3.09 10.40
C ASN A 65 -12.18 -4.06 9.74
N ILE A 66 -10.89 -3.74 9.85
CA ILE A 66 -9.80 -4.58 9.34
C ILE A 66 -9.81 -6.01 9.89
N ARG A 67 -10.36 -6.24 11.09
CA ARG A 67 -10.43 -7.57 11.72
C ARG A 67 -11.36 -8.54 10.99
N ASP A 68 -12.33 -7.99 10.27
CA ASP A 68 -13.27 -8.76 9.46
C ASP A 68 -12.69 -9.06 8.07
N LEU A 69 -11.60 -8.36 7.71
CA LEU A 69 -10.82 -8.61 6.51
C LEU A 69 -9.66 -9.61 6.76
N SER A 70 -8.92 -9.45 7.86
CA SER A 70 -7.77 -10.27 8.18
C SER A 70 -7.70 -10.57 9.68
N GLY A 71 -7.79 -11.85 10.02
CA GLY A 71 -7.70 -12.32 11.41
C GLY A 71 -8.45 -13.63 11.65
N HIS A 72 -8.30 -14.16 12.86
CA HIS A 72 -8.98 -15.40 13.26
C HIS A 72 -10.50 -15.24 13.45
N LYS A 73 -11.03 -14.01 13.38
CA LYS A 73 -12.46 -13.69 13.53
C LYS A 73 -13.16 -13.49 12.19
N VAL A 74 -12.46 -13.65 11.08
CA VAL A 74 -13.04 -13.47 9.74
C VAL A 74 -14.14 -14.50 9.51
N GLU A 75 -15.29 -14.03 9.04
CA GLU A 75 -16.39 -14.92 8.69
C GLU A 75 -16.05 -15.72 7.42
N LEU A 76 -15.94 -17.05 7.58
CA LEU A 76 -15.64 -17.96 6.46
C LEU A 76 -16.71 -17.90 5.35
N HIS A 77 -17.94 -17.53 5.68
CA HIS A 77 -19.00 -17.38 4.69
C HIS A 77 -18.73 -16.21 3.75
N LEU A 78 -18.13 -15.13 4.25
CA LEU A 78 -17.74 -13.95 3.46
C LEU A 78 -16.65 -14.33 2.44
N ILE A 79 -15.63 -15.07 2.87
CA ILE A 79 -14.54 -15.55 2.01
C ILE A 79 -15.09 -16.45 0.90
N LYS A 80 -16.00 -17.37 1.23
CA LYS A 80 -16.58 -18.30 0.26
C LYS A 80 -17.53 -17.64 -0.74
N ARG A 81 -18.21 -16.55 -0.34
CA ARG A 81 -19.18 -15.83 -1.18
C ARG A 81 -18.49 -14.84 -2.10
N ASN A 82 -17.36 -14.25 -1.67
CA ASN A 82 -16.69 -13.26 -2.47
C ASN A 82 -16.13 -13.88 -3.75
N PRO A 83 -16.35 -13.23 -4.91
CA PRO A 83 -15.68 -13.63 -6.14
C PRO A 83 -14.17 -13.47 -5.98
N ILE A 84 -13.42 -14.17 -6.81
CA ILE A 84 -11.95 -14.04 -6.85
C ILE A 84 -11.63 -12.55 -7.09
N CYS A 85 -10.90 -11.95 -6.15
CA CYS A 85 -10.44 -10.56 -6.28
C CYS A 85 -9.47 -10.47 -7.46
N ARG A 86 -9.97 -10.04 -8.63
CA ARG A 86 -9.16 -9.74 -9.82
C ARG A 86 -9.24 -8.25 -10.07
N ILE A 87 -8.08 -7.61 -10.04
CA ILE A 87 -7.97 -6.20 -10.44
C ILE A 87 -7.93 -6.19 -11.97
N GLY A 88 -9.03 -5.79 -12.61
CA GLY A 88 -9.05 -5.42 -14.03
C GLY A 88 -9.17 -6.54 -15.07
N ILE A 89 -9.98 -7.59 -14.83
CA ILE A 89 -10.47 -8.50 -15.89
C ILE A 89 -11.94 -8.83 -15.65
#